data_AF-A0A6A9T2F8-F1
#
_entry.id   AF-A0A6A9T2F8-F1
#
_cell.length_a   1.000
_cell.length_b   1.000
_cell.length_c   1.000
_cell.angle_alpha   90.00
_cell.angle_beta   90.00
_cell.angle_gamma   90.00
#
_symmetry.space_group_name_H-M   'P 1'
#
loop_
_entity.id
_entity.type
_entity.pdbx_description
1 polymer ?
#
loop_
_entity_poly.entity_id
_entity_poly.type
_entity_poly.pdbx_seq_one_letter_code
_entity_poly.pdbx_strand_id
1 'polypeptide(L)'
;MGIGNPLGRDVLDLVDQWIPSAEYDHERKYQSELQDYLDQALNQQSGGLGLGLDAGGGSHVVSTERGTSYGDVVVDDEVGIELKRNFTNSQKKKLRGQLEDYADNYDYVIACACGIEDMDGWRELENKFIDRNRGMMDMTQFAFVIKRREDMGKNADSRDDDGGLLGGGGLF
;
A
#
# COMPACT_ATOMS: atom_id res chain seq x y z
N MET A 1 22.17 12.80 2.89
CA MET A 1 20.94 12.41 3.61
C MET A 1 19.86 12.32 2.55
N GLY A 2 19.39 11.12 2.22
CA GLY A 2 18.42 10.95 1.13
C GLY A 2 17.10 11.60 1.52
N ILE A 3 16.68 12.61 0.77
CA ILE A 3 15.35 13.20 0.85
C ILE A 3 14.39 12.15 0.28
N GLY A 4 14.05 11.13 1.07
CA GLY A 4 12.94 10.25 0.74
C GLY A 4 11.66 11.00 1.06
N ASN A 5 10.67 10.96 0.17
CA ASN A 5 9.36 11.56 0.44
C ASN A 5 8.80 10.93 1.74
N PRO A 6 8.73 11.68 2.86
CA PRO A 6 8.27 11.14 4.14
C PRO A 6 6.82 10.64 4.03
N LEU A 7 5.98 11.35 3.25
CA LEU A 7 4.60 10.97 3.00
C LEU A 7 4.49 9.60 2.31
N GLY A 8 5.34 9.35 1.29
CA GLY A 8 5.35 8.06 0.59
C GLY A 8 5.66 6.87 1.51
N ARG A 9 6.52 7.05 2.51
CA ARG A 9 6.82 6.01 3.50
C ARG A 9 5.69 5.83 4.50
N ASP A 10 5.12 6.91 4.99
CA ASP A 10 3.99 6.86 5.93
C ASP A 10 2.78 6.17 5.28
N VAL A 11 2.47 6.52 4.03
CA VAL A 11 1.41 5.86 3.25
C VAL A 11 1.75 4.38 3.00
N LEU A 12 3.00 4.04 2.66
CA LEU A 12 3.40 2.64 2.53
C LEU A 12 3.17 1.85 3.82
N ASP A 13 3.59 2.39 4.98
CA ASP A 13 3.44 1.72 6.26
C ASP A 13 1.95 1.52 6.61
N LEU A 14 1.09 2.49 6.29
CA LEU A 14 -0.35 2.37 6.46
C LEU A 14 -0.95 1.33 5.50
N VAL A 15 -0.55 1.34 4.23
CA VAL A 15 -0.99 0.35 3.24
C VAL A 15 -0.52 -1.04 3.66
N ASP A 16 0.68 -1.21 4.22
CA ASP A 16 1.19 -2.49 4.72
C ASP A 16 0.44 -2.99 5.96
N GLN A 17 0.04 -2.09 6.86
CA GLN A 17 -0.76 -2.43 8.04
C GLN A 17 -2.23 -2.73 7.73
N TRP A 18 -2.79 -2.09 6.70
CA TRP A 18 -4.17 -2.32 6.31
C TRP A 18 -4.40 -3.76 5.87
N ILE A 19 -5.47 -4.38 6.39
CA ILE A 19 -5.96 -5.68 5.97
C ILE A 19 -7.42 -5.46 5.52
N PRO A 20 -7.79 -5.83 4.28
CA PRO A 20 -9.16 -5.69 3.83
C PRO A 20 -10.15 -6.40 4.76
N SER A 21 -11.23 -5.71 5.11
CA SER A 21 -12.24 -6.22 6.05
C SER A 21 -13.06 -7.42 5.53
N ALA A 22 -13.00 -7.68 4.22
CA ALA A 22 -13.55 -8.88 3.61
C ALA A 22 -12.85 -9.18 2.28
N GLU A 23 -13.00 -10.41 1.78
CA GLU A 23 -12.71 -10.69 0.39
C GLU A 23 -13.83 -10.13 -0.49
N TYR A 24 -13.58 -9.03 -1.19
CA TYR A 24 -14.52 -8.45 -2.13
C TYR A 24 -14.42 -9.06 -3.53
N ASP A 25 -15.58 -9.07 -4.19
CA ASP A 25 -15.81 -9.45 -5.58
C ASP A 25 -15.51 -8.32 -6.59
N HIS A 26 -15.30 -7.10 -6.12
CA HIS A 26 -15.07 -5.92 -6.96
C HIS A 26 -13.89 -5.10 -6.44
N GLU A 27 -12.97 -4.74 -7.34
CA GLU A 27 -11.78 -3.91 -7.03
C GLU A 27 -12.17 -2.57 -6.38
N ARG A 28 -13.25 -1.94 -6.87
CA ARG A 28 -13.81 -0.70 -6.32
C ARG A 28 -14.11 -0.75 -4.81
N LYS A 29 -14.49 -1.91 -4.26
CA LYS A 29 -14.76 -2.02 -2.82
C LYS A 29 -13.46 -1.94 -2.00
N TYR A 30 -12.38 -2.56 -2.50
CA TYR A 30 -11.05 -2.41 -1.90
C TYR A 30 -10.56 -0.96 -2.00
N GLN A 31 -10.78 -0.29 -3.14
CA GLN A 31 -10.40 1.11 -3.35
C GLN A 31 -11.10 2.05 -2.36
N SER A 32 -12.43 1.93 -2.23
CA SER A 32 -13.19 2.76 -1.29
C SER A 32 -12.81 2.49 0.17
N GLU A 33 -12.63 1.21 0.56
CA GLU A 33 -12.20 0.88 1.92
C GLU A 33 -10.81 1.43 2.23
N LEU A 34 -9.85 1.26 1.31
CA LEU A 34 -8.49 1.78 1.49
C LEU A 34 -8.50 3.31 1.57
N GLN A 35 -9.31 3.98 0.76
CA GLN A 35 -9.48 5.43 0.82
C GLN A 35 -9.94 5.87 2.21
N ASP A 36 -11.02 5.28 2.72
CA ASP A 36 -11.58 5.62 4.03
C ASP A 36 -10.57 5.36 5.16
N TYR A 37 -9.84 4.24 5.08
CA TYR A 37 -8.80 3.88 6.04
C TYR A 37 -7.63 4.88 6.03
N LEU A 38 -7.10 5.22 4.86
CA LEU A 38 -5.98 6.16 4.73
C LEU A 38 -6.39 7.58 5.15
N ASP A 39 -7.58 8.04 4.75
CA ASP A 39 -8.09 9.35 5.15
C ASP A 39 -8.22 9.45 6.67
N GLN A 40 -8.78 8.41 7.30
CA GLN A 40 -8.89 8.33 8.75
C GLN A 40 -7.51 8.29 9.43
N ALA A 41 -6.62 7.39 9.00
CA ALA A 41 -5.34 7.18 9.66
C ALA A 41 -4.42 8.40 9.54
N LEU A 42 -4.30 8.99 8.35
CA LEU A 42 -3.47 10.17 8.10
C LEU A 42 -4.00 11.40 8.86
N ASN A 43 -5.32 11.62 8.85
CA ASN A 43 -5.89 12.77 9.56
C ASN A 43 -6.00 12.56 11.08
N GLN A 44 -6.06 11.32 11.59
CA GLN A 44 -5.98 11.03 13.03
C GLN A 44 -4.55 11.16 13.57
N GLN A 45 -3.54 10.76 12.79
CA GLN A 45 -2.13 10.94 13.14
C GLN A 45 -1.78 12.43 13.25
N SER A 46 -2.38 13.27 12.40
CA SER A 46 -2.29 14.74 12.49
C SER A 46 -3.12 15.37 13.62
N GLY A 47 -4.13 14.66 14.14
CA GLY A 47 -5.07 15.17 15.15
C GLY A 47 -4.81 14.73 16.60
N GLY A 48 -3.79 13.90 16.86
CA GLY A 48 -3.62 13.13 18.09
C GLY A 48 -2.75 13.73 19.22
N LEU A 49 -2.18 14.92 19.08
CA LEU A 49 -1.38 15.56 20.13
C LEU A 49 -1.83 17.01 20.34
N GLY A 50 -2.42 17.25 21.51
CA GLY A 50 -3.12 18.47 21.83
C GLY A 50 -2.25 19.71 22.03
N LEU A 51 -3.00 20.81 22.30
CA LEU A 51 -2.55 22.11 22.76
C LEU A 51 -1.81 22.94 21.70
N GLY A 52 -2.52 23.96 21.24
CA GLY A 52 -2.09 24.85 20.17
C GLY A 52 -0.67 25.34 20.33
N LEU A 53 0.17 24.95 19.39
CA LEU A 53 1.29 25.72 18.87
C LEU A 53 1.40 25.37 17.39
N ASP A 54 1.49 26.43 16.61
CA ASP A 54 1.63 26.54 15.16
C ASP A 54 2.73 25.62 14.58
N ALA A 55 2.37 24.39 14.20
CA ALA A 55 3.30 23.44 13.58
C ALA A 55 2.60 22.63 12.47
N GLY A 56 2.24 23.29 11.37
CA GLY A 56 2.24 22.71 10.01
C GLY A 56 1.47 21.42 9.72
N GLY A 57 0.54 20.98 10.57
CA GLY A 57 -0.27 19.78 10.34
C GLY A 57 -1.32 20.01 9.26
N GLY A 58 -0.94 19.82 8.00
CA GLY A 58 -1.87 19.82 6.88
C GLY A 58 -2.87 18.67 7.00
N SER A 59 -4.12 18.92 6.61
CA SER A 59 -5.07 17.82 6.36
C SER A 59 -4.64 17.13 5.07
N HIS A 60 -4.42 15.82 5.12
CA HIS A 60 -4.08 15.02 3.94
C HIS A 60 -5.36 14.74 3.14
N VAL A 61 -5.29 14.89 1.82
CA VAL A 61 -6.40 14.63 0.91
C VAL A 61 -6.20 13.26 0.28
N VAL A 62 -7.12 12.33 0.59
CA VAL A 62 -7.16 11.02 -0.05
C VAL A 62 -8.31 10.95 -1.05
N SER A 63 -7.99 10.73 -2.31
CA SER A 63 -8.96 10.71 -3.41
C SER A 63 -8.98 9.38 -4.15
N THR A 64 -10.15 9.01 -4.67
CA THR A 64 -10.35 7.95 -5.65
C THR A 64 -10.96 8.57 -6.91
N GLU A 65 -10.85 7.91 -8.07
CA GLU A 65 -11.38 8.50 -9.30
C GLU A 65 -12.89 8.74 -9.29
N ARG A 66 -13.23 10.02 -9.08
CA ARG A 66 -14.07 10.87 -9.94
C ARG A 66 -13.30 12.18 -10.21
N GLY A 67 -12.28 12.17 -11.07
CA GLY A 67 -11.46 13.36 -11.38
C GLY A 67 -10.13 13.02 -12.07
N THR A 68 -9.26 14.01 -12.29
CA THR A 68 -7.92 13.95 -12.96
C THR A 68 -6.88 13.04 -12.30
N SER A 69 -7.25 12.28 -11.28
CA SER A 69 -6.36 11.41 -10.52
C SER A 69 -6.14 10.13 -11.30
N TYR A 70 -5.00 9.94 -11.95
CA TYR A 70 -4.75 8.72 -12.74
C TYR A 70 -4.72 7.43 -11.88
N GLY A 71 -4.62 7.57 -10.54
CA GLY A 71 -4.59 6.60 -9.44
C GLY A 71 -5.90 5.85 -9.11
N ASP A 72 -5.82 4.56 -8.73
CA ASP A 72 -6.93 3.88 -8.05
C ASP A 72 -7.23 4.55 -6.69
N VAL A 73 -6.19 4.91 -5.93
CA VAL A 73 -6.23 5.79 -4.75
C VAL A 73 -5.03 6.73 -4.83
N VAL A 74 -5.21 8.01 -4.51
CA VAL A 74 -4.15 9.04 -4.52
C VAL A 74 -4.14 9.81 -3.22
N VAL A 75 -2.95 10.02 -2.64
CA VAL A 75 -2.74 10.85 -1.44
C VAL A 75 -1.95 12.10 -1.82
N ASP A 76 -2.51 13.27 -1.52
CA ASP A 76 -1.94 14.62 -1.77
C ASP A 76 -1.44 14.88 -3.20
N ASP A 77 -1.94 14.13 -4.19
CA ASP A 77 -1.41 14.13 -5.57
C ASP A 77 0.09 13.76 -5.68
N GLU A 78 0.70 13.24 -4.61
CA GLU A 78 2.12 12.87 -4.54
C GLU A 78 2.33 11.35 -4.54
N VAL A 79 1.39 10.61 -3.94
CA VAL A 79 1.46 9.15 -3.80
C VAL A 79 0.33 8.50 -4.57
N GLY A 80 0.69 7.75 -5.63
CA GLY A 80 -0.25 6.97 -6.42
C GLY A 80 -0.31 5.51 -5.94
N ILE A 81 -1.50 4.98 -5.68
CA ILE A 81 -1.71 3.58 -5.33
C ILE A 81 -2.50 2.91 -6.44
N GLU A 82 -1.98 1.80 -6.96
CA GLU A 82 -2.64 0.96 -7.96
C GLU A 82 -3.01 -0.39 -7.30
N LEU A 83 -4.31 -0.73 -7.29
CA LEU A 83 -4.83 -1.92 -6.65
C LEU A 83 -5.09 -3.01 -7.69
N LYS A 84 -4.80 -4.26 -7.35
CA LYS A 84 -5.21 -5.43 -8.14
C LYS A 84 -5.91 -6.44 -7.27
N ARG A 85 -7.17 -6.74 -7.58
CA ARG A 85 -7.85 -7.89 -7.00
C ARG A 85 -7.35 -9.18 -7.66
N ASN A 86 -6.91 -10.14 -6.85
CA ASN A 86 -6.44 -11.47 -7.27
C ASN A 86 -5.47 -11.41 -8.46
N PHE A 87 -4.29 -10.85 -8.24
CA PHE A 87 -3.33 -10.62 -9.32
C PHE A 87 -3.01 -11.92 -10.10
N THR A 88 -3.23 -11.86 -11.42
CA THR A 88 -2.96 -12.94 -12.38
C THR A 88 -1.94 -12.49 -13.43
N ASN A 89 -1.30 -13.45 -14.11
CA ASN A 89 -0.38 -13.16 -15.22
C ASN A 89 -1.02 -12.29 -16.33
N SER A 90 -2.33 -12.45 -16.56
CA SER A 90 -3.06 -11.67 -17.57
C SER A 90 -3.05 -10.16 -17.29
N GLN A 91 -2.99 -9.79 -16.01
CA GLN A 91 -2.96 -8.40 -15.55
C GLN A 91 -1.54 -7.81 -15.56
N LYS A 92 -0.49 -8.64 -15.57
CA LYS A 92 0.92 -8.21 -15.46
C LYS A 92 1.30 -7.12 -16.45
N LYS A 93 0.95 -7.30 -17.74
CA LYS A 93 1.27 -6.32 -18.79
C LYS A 93 0.54 -5.00 -18.57
N LYS A 94 -0.72 -5.05 -18.13
CA LYS A 94 -1.54 -3.87 -17.87
C LYS A 94 -1.01 -3.10 -16.65
N LEU A 95 -0.79 -3.80 -15.54
CA LEU A 95 -0.25 -3.23 -14.31
C LEU A 95 1.09 -2.54 -14.58
N ARG A 96 1.98 -3.17 -15.35
CA ARG A 96 3.24 -2.54 -15.73
C ARG A 96 3.04 -1.19 -16.43
N GLY A 97 2.12 -1.11 -17.39
CA GLY A 97 1.83 0.13 -18.11
C GLY A 97 1.34 1.21 -17.15
N GLN A 98 0.42 0.87 -16.25
CA GLN A 98 -0.11 1.79 -15.24
C GLN A 98 0.99 2.31 -14.30
N LEU A 99 1.90 1.44 -13.85
CA LEU A 99 3.05 1.85 -13.02
C LEU A 99 4.03 2.72 -13.78
N GLU A 100 4.23 2.48 -15.08
CA GLU A 100 5.04 3.36 -15.95
C GLU A 100 4.35 4.73 -16.12
N ASP A 101 3.03 4.77 -16.36
CA ASP A 101 2.26 6.01 -16.50
C ASP A 101 2.23 6.81 -15.18
N TYR A 102 2.16 6.14 -14.03
CA TYR A 102 2.16 6.79 -12.71
C TYR A 102 3.53 7.39 -12.37
N ALA A 103 4.61 6.78 -12.88
CA ALA A 103 5.96 7.31 -12.69
C ALA A 103 6.12 8.73 -13.27
N ASP A 104 5.35 9.06 -14.30
CA ASP A 104 5.40 10.39 -14.91
C ASP A 104 4.64 11.44 -14.11
N ASN A 105 3.79 11.03 -13.16
CA ASN A 105 2.84 11.89 -12.45
C ASN A 105 3.05 11.95 -10.93
N TYR A 106 3.72 10.95 -10.36
CA TYR A 106 3.87 10.79 -8.91
C TYR A 106 5.32 10.51 -8.52
N ASP A 107 5.73 11.04 -7.37
CA ASP A 107 7.06 10.81 -6.78
C ASP A 107 7.15 9.45 -6.08
N TYR A 108 6.00 8.91 -5.67
CA TYR A 108 5.90 7.61 -5.00
C TYR A 108 4.70 6.81 -5.53
N VAL A 109 4.93 5.54 -5.87
CA VAL A 109 3.90 4.65 -6.41
C VAL A 109 3.88 3.33 -5.64
N ILE A 110 2.70 2.91 -5.21
CA ILE A 110 2.48 1.66 -4.48
C ILE A 110 1.59 0.74 -5.33
N ALA A 111 2.12 -0.43 -5.70
CA ALA A 111 1.32 -1.51 -6.27
C ALA A 111 0.81 -2.40 -5.12
N CYS A 112 -0.51 -2.52 -4.97
CA CYS A 112 -1.13 -3.33 -3.93
C CYS A 112 -1.98 -4.46 -4.51
N ALA A 113 -1.57 -5.72 -4.30
CA ALA A 113 -2.34 -6.89 -4.68
C ALA A 113 -3.24 -7.35 -3.52
N CYS A 114 -4.55 -7.19 -3.66
CA CYS A 114 -5.54 -7.81 -2.80
C CYS A 114 -5.83 -9.23 -3.29
N GLY A 115 -5.01 -10.18 -2.84
CA GLY A 115 -4.94 -11.55 -3.32
C GLY A 115 -4.02 -11.69 -4.54
N ILE A 116 -3.41 -12.87 -4.67
CA ILE A 116 -2.45 -13.17 -5.72
C ILE A 116 -2.57 -14.63 -6.18
N GLU A 117 -2.63 -14.83 -7.49
CA GLU A 117 -2.62 -16.15 -8.13
C GLU A 117 -1.30 -16.41 -8.86
N ASP A 118 -0.65 -15.35 -9.36
CA ASP A 118 0.64 -15.41 -10.05
C ASP A 118 1.75 -14.69 -9.26
N MET A 119 2.34 -15.40 -8.30
CA MET A 119 3.42 -14.87 -7.46
C MET A 119 4.71 -14.60 -8.25
N ASP A 120 5.00 -15.43 -9.25
CA ASP A 120 6.21 -15.31 -10.07
C ASP A 120 6.11 -14.06 -10.95
N GLY A 121 4.95 -13.87 -11.60
CA GLY A 121 4.70 -12.66 -12.40
C GLY A 121 4.76 -11.37 -11.58
N TRP A 122 4.32 -11.40 -10.32
CA TRP A 122 4.43 -10.27 -9.40
C TRP A 122 5.88 -9.95 -9.03
N ARG A 123 6.65 -10.96 -8.63
CA ARG A 123 8.09 -10.79 -8.30
C ARG A 123 8.90 -10.28 -9.48
N GLU A 124 8.56 -10.70 -10.69
CA GLU A 124 9.20 -10.17 -11.90
C GLU A 124 8.90 -8.68 -12.10
N LEU A 125 7.68 -8.21 -11.81
CA LEU A 125 7.36 -6.78 -11.84
C LEU A 125 8.11 -6.03 -10.75
N GLU A 126 8.06 -6.52 -9.52
CA GLU A 126 8.75 -5.92 -8.37
C GLU A 126 10.23 -5.73 -8.65
N ASN A 127 10.96 -6.79 -9.03
CA ASN A 127 12.38 -6.71 -9.33
C ASN A 127 12.68 -5.70 -10.45
N LYS A 128 11.83 -5.65 -11.48
CA LYS A 128 12.02 -4.73 -12.60
C LYS A 128 11.99 -3.25 -12.16
N PHE A 129 11.06 -2.89 -11.28
CA PHE A 129 10.92 -1.50 -10.81
C PHE A 129 11.91 -1.18 -9.68
N ILE A 130 12.24 -2.14 -8.81
CA ILE A 130 13.28 -1.97 -7.79
C ILE A 130 14.67 -1.80 -8.42
N ASP A 131 15.00 -2.61 -9.44
CA ASP A 131 16.28 -2.48 -10.16
C ASP A 131 16.35 -1.16 -10.92
N ARG A 132 15.21 -0.67 -11.44
CA ARG A 132 15.11 0.66 -12.05
C ARG A 132 15.41 1.78 -11.02
N ASN A 133 14.99 1.63 -9.76
CA ASN A 133 15.26 2.59 -8.69
C ASN A 133 16.73 2.65 -8.25
N ARG A 134 17.49 1.56 -8.43
CA ARG A 134 18.91 1.51 -8.04
C ARG A 134 19.85 2.24 -9.00
N GLY A 135 19.39 2.51 -10.23
CA GLY A 135 20.23 3.06 -11.30
C GLY A 135 20.25 4.58 -11.45
N MET A 136 19.20 5.29 -11.01
CA MET A 136 19.05 6.74 -11.23
C MET A 136 18.39 7.40 -10.01
N MET A 137 19.06 8.41 -9.41
CA MET A 137 18.68 8.98 -8.10
C MET A 137 17.49 9.96 -8.13
N ASP A 138 16.94 10.29 -9.30
CA ASP A 138 15.86 11.29 -9.49
C ASP A 138 14.56 10.67 -10.06
N MET A 139 14.29 9.38 -9.82
CA MET A 139 13.07 8.74 -10.31
C MET A 139 12.10 8.36 -9.20
N THR A 140 10.82 8.27 -9.57
CA THR A 140 9.70 7.77 -8.75
C THR A 140 10.08 6.54 -7.96
N GLN A 141 9.73 6.54 -6.68
CA GLN A 141 9.92 5.40 -5.81
C GLN A 141 8.77 4.40 -5.97
N PHE A 142 9.08 3.11 -6.03
CA PHE A 142 8.07 2.05 -6.18
C PHE A 142 8.08 1.14 -4.96
N ALA A 143 6.90 0.77 -4.49
CA ALA A 143 6.69 -0.25 -3.47
C ALA A 143 5.64 -1.26 -3.93
N PHE A 144 5.78 -2.50 -3.45
CA PHE A 144 4.90 -3.62 -3.80
C PHE A 144 4.38 -4.26 -2.51
N VAL A 145 3.06 -4.34 -2.37
CA VAL A 145 2.39 -4.88 -1.18
C VAL A 145 1.43 -5.99 -1.61
N ILE A 146 1.39 -7.09 -0.84
CA ILE A 146 0.48 -8.20 -1.06
C ILE A 146 -0.40 -8.38 0.18
N LYS A 147 -1.71 -8.32 0.00
CA LYS A 147 -2.71 -8.70 1.01
C LYS A 147 -3.18 -10.11 0.71
N ARG A 148 -2.83 -11.06 1.58
CA ARG A 148 -3.21 -12.46 1.38
C ARG A 148 -4.69 -12.63 1.66
N ARG A 149 -5.37 -13.40 0.80
CA ARG A 149 -6.82 -13.65 0.93
C ARG A 149 -7.19 -14.32 2.25
N GLU A 150 -6.29 -15.15 2.77
CA GLU A 150 -6.46 -15.85 4.04
C GLU A 150 -6.50 -14.93 5.25
N ASP A 151 -6.01 -13.69 5.13
CA ASP A 151 -5.99 -12.70 6.22
C ASP A 151 -7.17 -11.73 6.15
N MET A 152 -7.85 -11.65 4.99
CA MET A 152 -8.97 -10.73 4.79
C MET A 152 -10.17 -11.11 5.66
N GLY A 153 -10.76 -10.12 6.31
CA GLY A 153 -11.88 -10.30 7.24
C GLY A 153 -11.53 -11.00 8.55
N LYS A 154 -10.25 -11.29 8.80
CA LYS A 154 -9.77 -11.46 10.16
C LYS A 154 -9.62 -10.06 10.75
N ASN A 155 -10.24 -9.81 11.90
CA ASN A 155 -9.94 -8.60 12.66
C ASN A 155 -8.41 -8.55 12.86
N ALA A 156 -7.79 -7.39 12.62
CA ALA A 156 -6.36 -7.18 12.77
C ALA A 156 -5.81 -7.53 14.19
N ASP A 157 -6.71 -7.82 15.14
CA ASP A 157 -6.43 -8.37 16.47
C ASP A 157 -6.06 -9.87 16.48
N SER A 158 -6.15 -10.59 15.36
CA SER A 158 -5.79 -12.00 15.25
C SER A 158 -4.42 -12.19 14.57
N ARG A 159 -3.40 -11.43 15.01
CA ARG A 159 -2.02 -11.91 14.92
C ARG A 159 -1.86 -12.98 15.99
N ASP A 160 -2.34 -14.18 15.67
CA ASP A 160 -1.97 -15.38 16.41
C ASP A 160 -0.44 -15.52 16.31
N ASP A 161 0.18 -15.41 17.47
CA ASP A 161 1.57 -15.68 17.79
C ASP A 161 1.87 -17.17 17.54
N ASP A 162 1.84 -17.61 16.28
CA ASP A 162 2.23 -18.97 15.88
C ASP A 162 3.69 -18.97 15.42
N GLY A 163 4.55 -18.61 16.37
CA GLY A 163 5.98 -18.91 16.37
C GLY A 163 6.20 -20.21 17.13
N GLY A 164 5.99 -21.34 16.46
CA GLY A 164 6.13 -22.66 17.06
C GLY A 164 7.56 -23.02 17.50
N LEU A 165 7.60 -24.24 18.07
CA LEU A 165 8.73 -25.19 18.06
C LEU A 165 9.55 -25.33 19.38
N LEU A 166 9.40 -26.53 19.95
CA LEU A 166 10.35 -27.32 20.76
C LEU A 166 10.29 -27.26 22.30
N GLY A 167 9.75 -28.35 22.87
CA GLY A 167 10.65 -29.34 23.48
C GLY A 167 10.66 -29.45 25.01
N GLY A 168 10.24 -30.62 25.51
CA GLY A 168 10.59 -31.16 26.83
C GLY A 168 9.65 -30.70 27.94
N GLY A 169 8.95 -31.56 28.69
CA GLY A 169 9.39 -32.84 29.21
C GLY A 169 9.80 -32.67 30.67
N GLY A 170 8.87 -33.01 31.58
CA GLY A 170 9.20 -33.53 32.91
C GLY A 170 9.54 -32.54 34.04
N LEU A 171 8.89 -32.78 35.18
CA LEU A 171 9.40 -32.70 36.56
C LEU A 171 9.96 -31.33 37.02
N PHE A 172 9.24 -30.64 37.89
CA PHE A 172 9.46 -30.56 39.35
C PHE A 172 8.34 -29.75 40.00
#